data_AF-B8BPM6-F1
#
_entry.id   AF-B8BPM6-F1
#
_cell.length_a   1.000
_cell.length_b   1.000
_cell.length_c   1.000
_cell.angle_alpha   90.00
_cell.angle_beta   90.00
_cell.angle_gamma   90.00
#
_symmetry.space_group_name_H-M   'P 1'
#
loop_
_entity.id
_entity.type
_entity.pdbx_description
1 polymer ?
#
loop_
_entity_poly.entity_id
_entity_poly.type
_entity_poly.pdbx_seq_one_letter_code
_entity_poly.pdbx_strand_id
1 'polypeptide(L)'
;MAEEEEKRRLGEGEGGGVMRDARKDGVAREVIRMEREAVIPVLKPKLVMKLAYLIEHDLDRSEFLKLCKKIEYTIRAWYLLQFEDLMQLYSLFDPVSGEKRLEQQNLTPEEIETLEFNFMTYLFQVMEKSNFKLLSDEEYDVAQSGKYLLNLPIKVDEPKLDSKLLSTYFKEHPHDNLPSFANKYIIFRRGIGIDRTTDYFIMEKLDVIISRAWSSLLRVTRIDRLFSKKPQVKSKKDTKKTDEINEDLEEPELFVERIRLEKIELSVRNLMSKMTIQEPTFDRMIVVYRRAGTKTKPDRGIFVKHFKNIPMADMEIVLPEKKNPTLTPMDWVKFLISAVIGLVTLFGSLEMPKADIWVVIAILSGVIGYCAKIYFTFQQNMTIYQNLITKSMYDKQLDSGKGTLLHLCDDVIQQEVRNK
;
A
#
# COMPACT_ATOMS: atom_id res chain seq x y z
N MET A 1 25.88 22.77 -39.81
CA MET A 1 25.45 23.27 -38.49
C MET A 1 23.96 23.02 -38.20
N ALA A 2 23.10 22.81 -39.19
CA ALA A 2 21.73 22.31 -38.97
C ALA A 2 21.62 20.76 -39.07
N GLU A 3 22.53 20.07 -39.76
CA GLU A 3 22.55 18.59 -39.86
C GLU A 3 23.19 17.87 -38.66
N GLU A 4 23.83 18.59 -37.75
CA GLU A 4 24.48 18.00 -36.57
C GLU A 4 23.56 17.98 -35.33
N GLU A 5 22.45 18.72 -35.38
CA GLU A 5 21.40 18.74 -34.36
C GLU A 5 20.34 17.64 -34.59
N GLU A 6 20.16 17.20 -35.84
CA GLU A 6 19.19 16.17 -36.20
C GLU A 6 19.70 14.74 -35.92
N LYS A 7 21.01 14.52 -35.97
CA LYS A 7 21.64 13.24 -35.58
C LYS A 7 21.67 12.99 -34.07
N ARG A 8 21.40 13.99 -33.22
CA ARG A 8 21.22 13.79 -31.77
C ARG A 8 19.80 13.35 -31.38
N ARG A 9 18.84 13.36 -32.32
CA ARG A 9 17.44 12.98 -32.06
C ARG A 9 17.05 11.56 -32.50
N LEU A 10 17.95 10.82 -33.14
CA LEU A 10 17.66 9.48 -33.70
C LEU A 10 18.49 8.35 -33.06
N GLY A 11 18.80 8.48 -31.77
CA GLY A 11 19.64 7.53 -31.04
C GLY A 11 19.09 7.14 -29.66
N GLU A 12 17.78 6.99 -29.51
CA GLU A 12 17.21 6.36 -28.31
C GLU A 12 16.41 5.13 -28.74
N GLY A 13 17.11 4.00 -28.76
CA GLY A 13 16.53 2.69 -28.98
C GLY A 13 15.65 2.27 -27.81
N GLU A 14 14.61 1.52 -28.17
CA GLU A 14 13.64 0.85 -27.31
C GLU A 14 14.26 0.20 -26.08
N GLY A 15 13.88 0.70 -24.91
CA GLY A 15 14.17 0.10 -23.62
C GLY A 15 13.55 0.95 -22.52
N GLY A 16 12.59 0.39 -21.77
CA GLY A 16 11.90 1.08 -20.68
C GLY A 16 12.86 1.82 -19.75
N GLY A 17 12.94 3.14 -19.93
CA GLY A 17 13.99 3.99 -19.36
C GLY A 17 13.51 4.75 -18.13
N VAL A 18 14.07 4.40 -16.97
CA VAL A 18 14.08 5.26 -15.78
C VAL A 18 14.95 6.48 -16.10
N MET A 19 14.32 7.61 -16.41
CA MET A 19 15.03 8.87 -16.66
C MET A 19 15.56 9.43 -15.34
N ARG A 20 16.89 9.53 -15.18
CA ARG A 20 17.53 10.13 -14.00
C ARG A 20 17.75 11.63 -14.25
N ASP A 21 17.07 12.49 -13.50
CA ASP A 21 17.32 13.94 -13.51
C ASP A 21 18.65 14.24 -12.78
N ALA A 22 19.59 14.89 -13.47
CA ALA A 22 20.97 15.10 -13.03
C ALA A 22 21.16 16.48 -12.39
N ARG A 23 20.58 16.69 -11.20
CA ARG A 23 20.94 17.84 -10.34
C ARG A 23 22.16 17.46 -9.48
N LYS A 24 23.09 18.40 -9.26
CA LYS A 24 24.36 18.20 -8.53
C LYS A 24 24.21 18.12 -7.00
N ASP A 25 23.10 17.58 -6.49
CA ASP A 25 22.81 17.50 -5.05
C ASP A 25 23.03 16.09 -4.45
N GLY A 26 23.44 15.11 -5.26
CA GLY A 26 23.73 13.74 -4.78
C GLY A 26 22.47 12.95 -4.36
N VAL A 27 21.28 13.45 -4.74
CA VAL A 27 19.98 12.84 -4.44
C VAL A 27 19.46 12.14 -5.68
N ALA A 28 19.39 10.81 -5.64
CA ALA A 28 18.78 10.01 -6.71
C ALA A 28 17.25 10.21 -6.71
N ARG A 29 16.74 10.79 -7.79
CA ARG A 29 15.30 10.94 -8.07
C ARG A 29 14.88 9.88 -9.08
N GLU A 30 13.86 9.11 -8.72
CA GLU A 30 13.24 8.16 -9.63
C GLU A 30 11.91 8.74 -10.08
N VAL A 31 11.63 8.72 -11.38
CA VAL A 31 10.33 9.12 -11.89
C VAL A 31 9.48 7.86 -12.07
N ILE A 32 8.35 7.80 -11.39
CA ILE A 32 7.36 6.75 -11.58
C ILE A 32 6.32 7.25 -12.56
N ARG A 33 6.02 6.43 -13.56
CA ARG A 33 4.95 6.66 -14.52
C ARG A 33 3.65 6.15 -13.92
N MET A 34 2.62 6.97 -13.94
CA MET A 34 1.30 6.63 -13.43
C MET A 34 0.24 6.99 -14.46
N GLU A 35 -0.80 6.16 -14.52
CA GLU A 35 -1.99 6.50 -15.29
C GLU A 35 -2.69 7.71 -14.69
N ARG A 36 -3.20 8.58 -15.55
CA ARG A 36 -4.11 9.64 -15.11
C ARG A 36 -5.43 9.01 -14.68
N GLU A 37 -6.01 9.55 -13.62
CA GLU A 37 -7.34 9.15 -13.18
C GLU A 37 -8.42 10.12 -13.66
N ALA A 38 -9.60 9.58 -13.98
CA ALA A 38 -10.79 10.34 -14.36
C ALA A 38 -11.48 11.06 -13.17
N VAL A 39 -10.86 11.04 -12.00
CA VAL A 39 -11.38 11.68 -10.79
C VAL A 39 -11.22 13.19 -10.92
N ILE A 40 -12.28 13.95 -10.61
CA ILE A 40 -12.18 15.41 -10.53
C ILE A 40 -11.77 15.80 -9.10
N PRO A 41 -10.51 16.20 -8.84
CA PRO A 41 -10.04 16.50 -7.48
C PRO A 41 -10.53 17.87 -6.97
N VAL A 42 -11.19 18.65 -7.82
CA VAL A 42 -11.66 20.00 -7.49
C VAL A 42 -12.90 19.92 -6.61
N LEU A 43 -12.92 20.71 -5.54
CA LEU A 43 -14.10 20.87 -4.70
C LEU A 43 -15.27 21.43 -5.51
N LYS A 44 -16.44 20.77 -5.43
CA LYS A 44 -17.65 21.19 -6.16
C LYS A 44 -17.99 22.68 -5.99
N PRO A 45 -18.01 23.28 -4.78
CA PRO A 45 -18.29 24.72 -4.65
C PRO A 45 -17.31 25.59 -5.42
N LYS A 46 -16.02 25.22 -5.44
CA LYS A 46 -14.98 25.94 -6.18
C LYS A 46 -15.19 25.81 -7.70
N LEU A 47 -15.59 24.63 -8.17
CA LEU A 47 -15.91 24.39 -9.58
C LEU A 47 -17.13 25.23 -10.00
N VAL A 48 -18.24 25.11 -9.26
CA VAL A 48 -19.48 25.86 -9.52
C VAL A 48 -19.23 27.37 -9.50
N MET A 49 -18.51 27.88 -8.50
CA MET A 49 -18.22 29.32 -8.43
C MET A 49 -17.33 29.81 -9.57
N LYS A 50 -16.32 29.03 -9.97
CA LYS A 50 -15.47 29.38 -11.12
C LYS A 50 -16.28 29.41 -12.42
N LEU A 51 -17.12 28.40 -12.66
CA LEU A 51 -17.98 28.36 -13.84
C LEU A 51 -18.99 29.52 -13.84
N ALA A 52 -19.60 29.80 -12.69
CA ALA A 52 -20.53 30.91 -12.53
C ALA A 52 -19.88 32.28 -12.78
N TYR A 53 -18.59 32.44 -12.43
CA TYR A 53 -17.85 33.68 -12.67
C TYR A 53 -17.55 33.92 -14.16
N LEU A 54 -17.49 32.86 -14.97
CA LEU A 54 -17.31 32.96 -16.43
C LEU A 54 -18.59 33.45 -17.14
N ILE A 55 -19.73 33.48 -16.45
CA ILE A 55 -21.01 33.95 -16.99
C ILE A 55 -21.11 35.46 -16.78
N GLU A 56 -21.22 36.21 -17.88
CA GLU A 56 -21.24 37.68 -17.89
C GLU A 56 -22.53 38.27 -17.30
N HIS A 57 -23.69 37.70 -17.64
CA HIS A 57 -24.99 38.22 -17.23
C HIS A 57 -25.41 37.65 -15.87
N ASP A 58 -25.80 38.54 -14.93
CA ASP A 58 -26.18 38.13 -13.56
C ASP A 58 -27.44 37.25 -13.52
N LEU A 59 -28.38 37.46 -14.46
CA LEU A 59 -29.58 36.61 -14.59
C LEU A 59 -29.19 35.16 -14.92
N ASP A 60 -28.36 34.98 -15.95
CA ASP A 60 -27.87 33.66 -16.39
C ASP A 60 -27.01 33.00 -15.31
N ARG A 61 -26.21 33.78 -14.58
CA ARG A 61 -25.45 33.28 -13.43
C ARG A 61 -26.38 32.70 -12.35
N SER A 62 -27.48 33.39 -12.06
CA SER A 62 -28.45 32.93 -11.07
C SER A 62 -29.19 31.66 -11.52
N GLU A 63 -29.53 31.56 -12.81
CA GLU A 63 -30.16 30.37 -13.40
C GLU A 63 -29.20 29.19 -13.44
N PHE A 64 -27.92 29.41 -13.77
CA PHE A 64 -26.88 28.39 -13.70
C PHE A 64 -26.73 27.82 -12.29
N LEU A 65 -26.69 28.67 -11.26
CA LEU A 65 -26.63 28.20 -9.86
C LEU A 65 -27.88 27.38 -9.46
N LYS A 66 -29.07 27.76 -9.95
CA LYS A 66 -30.29 26.96 -9.76
C LYS A 66 -30.20 25.62 -10.48
N LEU A 67 -29.66 25.59 -11.70
CA LEU A 67 -29.43 24.37 -12.47
C LEU A 67 -28.48 23.42 -11.73
N CYS A 68 -27.33 23.89 -11.25
CA CYS A 68 -26.40 23.07 -10.47
C CYS A 68 -27.07 22.43 -9.24
N LYS A 69 -27.89 23.20 -8.52
CA LYS A 69 -28.67 22.67 -7.38
C LYS A 69 -29.69 21.61 -7.80
N LYS A 70 -30.41 21.85 -8.90
CA LYS A 70 -31.38 20.88 -9.45
C LYS A 70 -30.70 19.58 -9.84
N ILE A 71 -29.58 19.65 -10.57
CA ILE A 71 -28.76 18.48 -10.94
C ILE A 71 -28.35 17.70 -9.69
N GLU A 72 -27.84 18.40 -8.67
CA GLU A 72 -27.44 17.78 -7.41
C GLU A 72 -28.60 17.07 -6.70
N TYR A 73 -29.78 17.68 -6.64
CA TYR A 73 -30.96 17.05 -6.03
C TYR A 73 -31.44 15.84 -6.82
N THR A 74 -31.47 15.92 -8.15
CA THR A 74 -31.86 14.80 -9.02
C THR A 74 -30.92 13.63 -8.87
N ILE A 75 -29.60 13.86 -8.91
CA ILE A 75 -28.60 12.80 -8.74
C ILE A 75 -28.72 12.16 -7.34
N ARG A 76 -28.85 12.97 -6.28
CA ARG A 76 -29.07 12.43 -4.94
C ARG A 76 -30.30 11.54 -4.84
N ALA A 77 -31.41 11.97 -5.44
CA ALA A 77 -32.66 11.21 -5.42
C ALA A 77 -32.52 9.87 -6.18
N TRP A 78 -31.82 9.87 -7.32
CA TRP A 78 -31.56 8.64 -8.09
C TRP A 78 -30.76 7.60 -7.31
N TYR A 79 -29.76 8.05 -6.54
CA TYR A 79 -28.90 7.14 -5.82
C TYR A 79 -29.40 6.73 -4.43
N LEU A 80 -30.36 7.46 -3.85
CA LEU A 80 -30.84 7.23 -2.49
C LEU A 80 -31.30 5.77 -2.28
N LEU A 81 -32.16 5.26 -3.17
CA LEU A 81 -32.71 3.91 -3.06
C LEU A 81 -31.63 2.84 -3.25
N GLN A 82 -30.77 3.02 -4.25
CA GLN A 82 -29.65 2.09 -4.51
C GLN A 82 -28.72 1.97 -3.31
N PHE A 83 -28.48 3.09 -2.60
CA PHE A 83 -27.67 3.09 -1.40
C PHE A 83 -28.39 2.50 -0.21
N GLU A 84 -29.70 2.71 -0.05
CA GLU A 84 -30.47 2.02 0.98
C GLU A 84 -30.39 0.49 0.82
N ASP A 85 -30.56 -0.01 -0.40
CA ASP A 85 -30.47 -1.45 -0.71
C ASP A 85 -29.08 -2.01 -0.42
N LEU A 86 -28.01 -1.32 -0.88
CA LEU A 86 -26.62 -1.69 -0.59
C LEU A 86 -26.36 -1.80 0.92
N MET A 87 -26.90 -0.85 1.69
CA MET A 87 -26.69 -0.75 3.12
C MET A 87 -27.47 -1.79 3.91
N GLN A 88 -28.69 -2.11 3.46
CA GLN A 88 -29.47 -3.22 4.01
C GLN A 88 -28.76 -4.55 3.74
N LEU A 89 -28.28 -4.74 2.53
CA LEU A 89 -27.59 -5.95 2.12
C LEU A 89 -26.26 -6.14 2.88
N TYR A 90 -25.44 -5.09 2.96
CA TYR A 90 -24.20 -5.13 3.75
C TYR A 90 -24.47 -5.45 5.23
N SER A 91 -25.63 -5.04 5.77
CA SER A 91 -25.93 -5.30 7.18
C SER A 91 -25.99 -6.79 7.53
N LEU A 92 -26.29 -7.66 6.56
CA LEU A 92 -26.26 -9.12 6.72
C LEU A 92 -24.83 -9.68 6.78
N PHE A 93 -23.88 -8.97 6.18
CA PHE A 93 -22.47 -9.37 6.06
C PHE A 93 -21.55 -8.50 6.91
N ASP A 94 -22.10 -7.66 7.77
CA ASP A 94 -21.32 -6.85 8.71
C ASP A 94 -20.54 -7.78 9.67
N PRO A 95 -19.21 -7.64 9.80
CA PRO A 95 -18.41 -8.56 10.61
C PRO A 95 -18.76 -8.60 12.10
N VAL A 96 -19.50 -7.61 12.62
CA VAL A 96 -19.86 -7.52 14.04
C VAL A 96 -21.26 -8.07 14.29
N SER A 97 -22.22 -7.74 13.44
CA SER A 97 -23.65 -8.01 13.67
C SER A 97 -24.32 -8.89 12.63
N GLY A 98 -23.67 -9.13 11.49
CA GLY A 98 -24.24 -9.85 10.34
C GLY A 98 -24.64 -11.29 10.65
N GLU A 99 -23.78 -12.02 11.37
CA GLU A 99 -24.03 -13.41 11.74
C GLU A 99 -25.37 -13.59 12.49
N LYS A 100 -25.65 -12.72 13.47
CA LYS A 100 -26.91 -12.74 14.22
C LYS A 100 -28.12 -12.44 13.34
N ARG A 101 -27.96 -11.56 12.34
CA ARG A 101 -29.04 -11.20 11.40
C ARG A 101 -29.34 -12.34 10.43
N LEU A 102 -28.30 -13.02 9.93
CA LEU A 102 -28.45 -14.21 9.10
C LEU A 102 -29.16 -15.33 9.88
N GLU A 103 -28.77 -15.57 11.14
CA GLU A 103 -29.43 -16.54 12.02
C GLU A 103 -30.92 -16.19 12.27
N GLN A 104 -31.25 -14.90 12.41
CA GLN A 104 -32.64 -14.44 12.59
C GLN A 104 -33.52 -14.62 11.36
N GLN A 105 -32.94 -14.48 10.16
CA GLN A 105 -33.70 -14.58 8.91
C GLN A 105 -33.90 -16.03 8.44
N ASN A 106 -33.24 -17.02 9.07
CA ASN A 106 -33.33 -18.44 8.73
C ASN A 106 -33.11 -18.73 7.23
N LEU A 107 -32.20 -18.00 6.60
CA LEU A 107 -31.89 -18.15 5.18
C LEU A 107 -31.13 -19.45 4.91
N THR A 108 -31.37 -20.04 3.75
CA THR A 108 -30.61 -21.18 3.26
C THR A 108 -29.19 -20.75 2.84
N PRO A 109 -28.19 -21.66 2.86
CA PRO A 109 -26.83 -21.32 2.43
C PRO A 109 -26.74 -20.77 1.00
N GLU A 110 -27.61 -21.24 0.10
CA GLU A 110 -27.66 -20.79 -1.31
C GLU A 110 -28.20 -19.37 -1.45
N GLU A 111 -29.25 -19.02 -0.68
CA GLU A 111 -29.76 -17.65 -0.61
C GLU A 111 -28.71 -16.70 -0.05
N ILE A 112 -27.99 -17.11 1.00
CA ILE A 112 -26.89 -16.31 1.57
C ILE A 112 -25.81 -16.07 0.52
N GLU A 113 -25.41 -17.09 -0.24
CA GLU A 113 -24.42 -16.93 -1.31
C GLU A 113 -24.92 -16.00 -2.42
N THR A 114 -26.20 -16.07 -2.79
CA THR A 114 -26.79 -15.12 -3.75
C THR A 114 -26.76 -13.68 -3.24
N LEU A 115 -27.06 -13.46 -1.96
CA LEU A 115 -27.00 -12.15 -1.32
C LEU A 115 -25.55 -11.63 -1.21
N GLU A 116 -24.58 -12.51 -0.95
CA GLU A 116 -23.15 -12.16 -0.97
C GLU A 116 -22.75 -11.66 -2.37
N PHE A 117 -23.17 -12.36 -3.41
CA PHE A 117 -22.90 -11.99 -4.79
C PHE A 117 -23.53 -10.65 -5.14
N ASN A 118 -24.80 -10.46 -4.81
CA ASN A 118 -25.48 -9.18 -5.02
C ASN A 118 -24.75 -8.02 -4.32
N PHE A 119 -24.24 -8.26 -3.10
CA PHE A 119 -23.47 -7.26 -2.37
C PHE A 119 -22.19 -6.90 -3.12
N MET A 120 -21.44 -7.91 -3.57
CA MET A 120 -20.22 -7.69 -4.34
C MET A 120 -20.52 -6.94 -5.64
N THR A 121 -21.55 -7.33 -6.38
CA THR A 121 -21.95 -6.66 -7.63
C THR A 121 -22.26 -5.18 -7.39
N TYR A 122 -23.08 -4.85 -6.39
CA TYR A 122 -23.38 -3.45 -6.06
C TYR A 122 -22.13 -2.69 -5.58
N LEU A 123 -21.27 -3.32 -4.78
CA LEU A 123 -20.03 -2.72 -4.32
C LEU A 123 -19.14 -2.35 -5.51
N PHE A 124 -18.94 -3.26 -6.48
CA PHE A 124 -18.17 -3.00 -7.68
C PHE A 124 -18.76 -1.87 -8.54
N GLN A 125 -20.08 -1.84 -8.73
CA GLN A 125 -20.75 -0.75 -9.44
C GLN A 125 -20.54 0.61 -8.75
N VAL A 126 -20.60 0.65 -7.42
CA VAL A 126 -20.35 1.88 -6.64
C VAL A 126 -18.89 2.32 -6.75
N MET A 127 -17.94 1.37 -6.75
CA MET A 127 -16.52 1.66 -6.96
C MET A 127 -16.26 2.27 -8.33
N GLU A 128 -16.80 1.66 -9.39
CA GLU A 128 -16.66 2.12 -10.77
C GLU A 128 -17.24 3.52 -10.95
N LYS A 129 -18.49 3.75 -10.50
CA LYS A 129 -19.14 5.08 -10.54
C LYS A 129 -18.42 6.14 -9.72
N SER A 130 -17.69 5.72 -8.68
CA SER A 130 -16.85 6.59 -7.85
C SER A 130 -15.45 6.83 -8.42
N ASN A 131 -15.15 6.30 -9.62
CA ASN A 131 -13.84 6.31 -10.28
C ASN A 131 -12.73 5.64 -9.44
N PHE A 132 -13.06 4.62 -8.66
CA PHE A 132 -12.04 3.75 -8.07
C PHE A 132 -11.61 2.71 -9.10
N LYS A 133 -10.30 2.43 -9.14
CA LYS A 133 -9.73 1.32 -9.92
C LYS A 133 -9.27 0.21 -8.98
N LEU A 134 -9.33 -1.04 -9.44
CA LEU A 134 -8.63 -2.13 -8.78
C LEU A 134 -7.12 -1.90 -8.86
N LEU A 135 -6.42 -2.19 -7.78
CA LEU A 135 -4.96 -2.14 -7.73
C LEU A 135 -4.38 -3.26 -8.61
N SER A 136 -3.52 -2.88 -9.55
CA SER A 136 -2.83 -3.82 -10.45
C SER A 136 -1.62 -4.49 -9.79
N ASP A 137 -1.18 -5.64 -10.33
CA ASP A 137 0.07 -6.28 -9.90
C ASP A 137 1.30 -5.37 -10.13
N GLU A 138 1.30 -4.54 -11.18
CA GLU A 138 2.39 -3.60 -11.46
C GLU A 138 2.50 -2.52 -10.38
N GLU A 139 1.38 -1.91 -10.00
CA GLU A 139 1.34 -0.94 -8.90
C GLU A 139 1.70 -1.58 -7.55
N TYR A 140 1.26 -2.83 -7.34
CA TYR A 140 1.60 -3.60 -6.16
C TYR A 140 3.10 -3.89 -6.06
N ASP A 141 3.73 -4.26 -7.18
CA ASP A 141 5.17 -4.51 -7.26
C ASP A 141 5.98 -3.22 -7.06
N VAL A 142 5.53 -2.10 -7.65
CA VAL A 142 6.14 -0.77 -7.44
C VAL A 142 6.05 -0.36 -5.97
N ALA A 143 4.92 -0.62 -5.32
CA ALA A 143 4.73 -0.41 -3.89
C ALA A 143 5.72 -1.26 -3.07
N GLN A 144 5.83 -2.56 -3.33
CA GLN A 144 6.78 -3.44 -2.62
C GLN A 144 8.26 -3.16 -2.91
N SER A 145 8.58 -2.52 -4.03
CA SER A 145 9.96 -2.32 -4.48
C SER A 145 10.78 -1.34 -3.64
N GLY A 146 10.20 -0.66 -2.66
CA GLY A 146 10.90 0.40 -1.93
C GLY A 146 10.43 0.62 -0.51
N LYS A 147 11.34 1.18 0.28
CA LYS A 147 11.10 1.58 1.67
C LYS A 147 10.93 3.09 1.74
N TYR A 148 9.89 3.54 2.45
CA TYR A 148 9.67 4.96 2.72
C TYR A 148 9.90 5.26 4.21
N LEU A 149 8.84 5.41 5.00
CA LEU A 149 8.95 5.73 6.42
C LEU A 149 8.81 4.49 7.30
N LEU A 150 8.02 3.51 6.86
CA LEU A 150 7.71 2.32 7.62
C LEU A 150 8.40 1.11 6.97
N ASN A 151 9.64 0.84 7.39
CA ASN A 151 10.38 -0.37 7.00
C ASN A 151 9.85 -1.60 7.76
N LEU A 152 8.59 -1.92 7.54
CA LEU A 152 7.93 -3.07 8.14
C LEU A 152 8.00 -4.21 7.11
N PRO A 153 8.53 -5.39 7.42
CA PRO A 153 8.42 -6.55 6.55
C PRO A 153 7.09 -7.25 6.84
N ILE A 154 5.96 -6.65 6.47
CA ILE A 154 4.64 -7.22 6.73
C ILE A 154 4.25 -8.11 5.56
N LYS A 155 3.99 -9.38 5.87
CA LYS A 155 3.32 -10.30 4.96
C LYS A 155 1.91 -10.55 5.45
N VAL A 156 0.99 -10.72 4.51
CA VAL A 156 -0.36 -11.18 4.80
C VAL A 156 -0.30 -12.61 5.33
N ASP A 157 -1.05 -12.87 6.39
CA ASP A 157 -1.33 -14.20 6.89
C ASP A 157 -2.46 -14.84 6.09
N GLU A 158 -2.11 -15.24 4.87
CA GLU A 158 -3.02 -15.87 3.90
C GLU A 158 -3.96 -16.95 4.47
N PRO A 159 -3.56 -17.88 5.37
CA PRO A 159 -4.47 -18.88 5.91
C PRO A 159 -5.59 -18.29 6.78
N LYS A 160 -5.48 -17.05 7.26
CA LYS A 160 -6.54 -16.35 8.00
C LYS A 160 -7.59 -15.72 7.09
N LEU A 161 -7.40 -15.75 5.77
CA LEU A 161 -8.29 -15.17 4.79
C LEU A 161 -9.08 -16.24 4.06
N ASP A 162 -10.35 -15.96 3.84
CA ASP A 162 -11.17 -16.79 2.97
C ASP A 162 -10.72 -16.60 1.51
N SER A 163 -10.75 -17.69 0.75
CA SER A 163 -10.48 -17.67 -0.69
C SER A 163 -11.69 -18.06 -1.53
N LYS A 164 -12.83 -18.42 -0.93
CA LYS A 164 -14.01 -18.86 -1.65
C LYS A 164 -14.78 -17.67 -2.25
N LEU A 165 -15.01 -16.59 -1.50
CA LEU A 165 -15.90 -15.49 -1.92
C LEU A 165 -15.46 -14.87 -3.25
N LEU A 166 -14.27 -14.29 -3.26
CA LEU A 166 -13.75 -13.53 -4.39
C LEU A 166 -13.42 -14.44 -5.57
N SER A 167 -12.88 -15.64 -5.31
CA SER A 167 -12.59 -16.59 -6.40
C SER A 167 -13.85 -17.10 -7.09
N THR A 168 -14.98 -17.24 -6.38
CA THR A 168 -16.26 -17.62 -7.00
C THR A 168 -16.85 -16.41 -7.75
N TYR A 169 -16.83 -15.23 -7.13
CA TYR A 169 -17.31 -14.00 -7.76
C TYR A 169 -16.62 -13.71 -9.10
N PHE A 170 -15.28 -13.76 -9.17
CA PHE A 170 -14.53 -13.49 -10.40
C PHE A 170 -14.61 -14.59 -11.46
N LYS A 171 -15.03 -15.82 -11.10
CA LYS A 171 -15.33 -16.85 -12.10
C LYS A 171 -16.60 -16.52 -12.88
N GLU A 172 -17.59 -15.96 -12.20
CA GLU A 172 -18.87 -15.57 -12.81
C GLU A 172 -18.83 -14.17 -13.42
N HIS A 173 -17.95 -13.30 -12.90
CA HIS A 173 -17.71 -11.94 -13.39
C HIS A 173 -16.23 -11.78 -13.75
N PRO A 174 -15.79 -12.28 -14.92
CA PRO A 174 -14.42 -12.10 -15.38
C PRO A 174 -14.06 -10.61 -15.44
N HIS A 175 -12.91 -10.27 -14.90
CA HIS A 175 -12.40 -8.90 -14.89
C HIS A 175 -10.97 -8.92 -15.42
N ASP A 176 -10.64 -7.94 -16.27
CA ASP A 176 -9.28 -7.80 -16.80
C ASP A 176 -8.33 -7.30 -15.71
N ASN A 177 -7.04 -7.67 -15.83
CA ASN A 177 -5.95 -7.21 -14.97
C ASN A 177 -6.16 -7.46 -13.46
N LEU A 178 -6.79 -8.58 -13.09
CA LEU A 178 -6.91 -8.97 -11.69
C LEU A 178 -5.54 -9.25 -11.06
N PRO A 179 -5.26 -8.70 -9.87
CA PRO A 179 -3.99 -8.98 -9.19
C PRO A 179 -3.93 -10.42 -8.72
N SER A 180 -2.70 -10.94 -8.62
CA SER A 180 -2.39 -12.31 -8.18
C SER A 180 -3.00 -12.70 -6.81
N PHE A 181 -3.27 -11.72 -5.94
CA PHE A 181 -3.87 -11.90 -4.62
C PHE A 181 -5.41 -11.71 -4.58
N ALA A 182 -6.05 -11.39 -5.72
CA ALA A 182 -7.47 -11.04 -5.82
C ALA A 182 -8.41 -12.14 -5.29
N ASN A 183 -7.95 -13.39 -5.22
CA ASN A 183 -8.72 -14.49 -4.67
C ASN A 183 -8.96 -14.40 -3.15
N LYS A 184 -8.17 -13.62 -2.40
CA LYS A 184 -8.24 -13.50 -0.94
C LYS A 184 -8.72 -12.14 -0.46
N TYR A 185 -8.25 -11.09 -1.10
CA TYR A 185 -8.64 -9.72 -0.82
C TYR A 185 -8.46 -8.88 -2.07
N ILE A 186 -9.22 -7.78 -2.14
CA ILE A 186 -9.09 -6.80 -3.21
C ILE A 186 -8.83 -5.43 -2.62
N ILE A 187 -8.10 -4.63 -3.39
CA ILE A 187 -7.76 -3.26 -3.03
C ILE A 187 -8.21 -2.37 -4.17
N PHE A 188 -9.11 -1.46 -3.86
CA PHE A 188 -9.45 -0.34 -4.73
C PHE A 188 -8.59 0.86 -4.37
N ARG A 189 -8.14 1.61 -5.36
CA ARG A 189 -7.39 2.85 -5.18
C ARG A 189 -8.00 3.97 -6.01
N ARG A 190 -7.85 5.19 -5.49
CA ARG A 190 -8.28 6.43 -6.13
C ARG A 190 -7.47 7.61 -5.63
N GLY A 191 -7.06 8.45 -6.55
CA GLY A 191 -6.26 9.66 -6.41
C GLY A 191 -4.79 9.35 -6.24
N ILE A 192 -3.95 10.18 -6.85
CA ILE A 192 -2.50 10.14 -6.69
C ILE A 192 -2.05 11.48 -6.08
N GLY A 193 -1.58 11.40 -4.85
CA GLY A 193 -1.00 12.50 -4.10
C GLY A 193 0.51 12.37 -3.97
N ILE A 194 1.11 13.30 -3.23
CA ILE A 194 2.55 13.31 -2.95
C ILE A 194 2.75 13.54 -1.46
N ASP A 195 3.40 12.60 -0.78
CA ASP A 195 3.86 12.79 0.59
C ASP A 195 5.31 13.25 0.58
N ARG A 196 5.61 14.26 1.40
CA ARG A 196 6.95 14.83 1.55
C ARG A 196 7.29 14.97 3.02
N THR A 197 8.38 14.34 3.42
CA THR A 197 8.90 14.47 4.78
C THR A 197 10.33 14.98 4.74
N THR A 198 10.61 16.07 5.48
CA THR A 198 11.96 16.65 5.55
C THR A 198 12.48 16.57 6.97
N ASP A 199 13.51 15.77 7.18
CA ASP A 199 14.17 15.62 8.47
C ASP A 199 15.65 15.23 8.29
N TYR A 200 16.39 15.11 9.39
CA TYR A 200 17.78 14.66 9.39
C TYR A 200 17.90 13.14 9.16
N PHE A 201 16.89 12.36 9.56
CA PHE A 201 16.83 10.89 9.37
C PHE A 201 18.11 10.15 9.78
N ILE A 202 18.74 10.56 10.89
CA ILE A 202 20.09 10.08 11.26
C ILE A 202 20.10 8.57 11.48
N MET A 203 19.11 8.05 12.23
CA MET A 203 19.04 6.62 12.53
C MET A 203 18.73 5.79 11.28
N GLU A 204 17.83 6.28 10.44
CA GLU A 204 17.45 5.61 9.19
C GLU A 204 18.62 5.60 8.19
N LYS A 205 19.39 6.68 8.10
CA LYS A 205 20.62 6.72 7.29
C LYS A 205 21.68 5.73 7.79
N LEU A 206 21.86 5.60 9.11
CA LEU A 206 22.76 4.59 9.69
C LEU A 206 22.30 3.16 9.35
N ASP A 207 21.00 2.90 9.41
CA ASP A 207 20.42 1.61 9.07
C ASP A 207 20.62 1.26 7.58
N VAL A 208 20.55 2.25 6.69
CA VAL A 208 20.90 2.09 5.27
C VAL A 208 22.38 1.76 5.08
N ILE A 209 23.30 2.38 5.83
CA ILE A 209 24.74 2.07 5.76
C ILE A 209 24.99 0.62 6.20
N ILE A 210 24.40 0.24 7.33
CA ILE A 210 24.58 -1.10 7.92
C ILE A 210 23.98 -2.15 7.01
N SER A 211 22.78 -1.94 6.47
CA SER A 211 22.16 -2.90 5.54
C SER A 211 22.96 -3.07 4.24
N ARG A 212 23.54 -1.99 3.68
CA ARG A 212 24.45 -2.08 2.53
C ARG A 212 25.71 -2.89 2.87
N ALA A 213 26.35 -2.60 3.99
CA ALA A 213 27.54 -3.32 4.46
C ALA A 213 27.23 -4.81 4.74
N TRP A 214 26.11 -5.09 5.39
CA TRP A 214 25.61 -6.43 5.66
C TRP A 214 25.34 -7.22 4.38
N SER A 215 24.65 -6.61 3.40
CA SER A 215 24.39 -7.23 2.10
C SER A 215 25.67 -7.50 1.29
N SER A 216 26.71 -6.69 1.50
CA SER A 216 28.02 -6.90 0.89
C SER A 216 28.74 -8.07 1.55
N LEU A 217 28.72 -8.12 2.89
CA LEU A 217 29.30 -9.22 3.68
C LEU A 217 28.66 -10.57 3.34
N LEU A 218 27.33 -10.63 3.24
CA LEU A 218 26.61 -11.85 2.84
C LEU A 218 26.93 -12.29 1.40
N ARG A 219 27.06 -11.34 0.46
CA ARG A 219 27.47 -11.62 -0.92
C ARG A 219 28.89 -12.18 -1.01
N VAL A 220 29.84 -11.59 -0.27
CA VAL A 220 31.23 -12.04 -0.22
C VAL A 220 31.34 -13.44 0.38
N THR A 221 30.57 -13.73 1.43
CA THR A 221 30.56 -15.04 2.09
C THR A 221 29.73 -16.11 1.35
N ARG A 222 29.08 -15.76 0.22
CA ARG A 222 28.19 -16.62 -0.59
C ARG A 222 27.00 -17.27 0.18
N ILE A 223 26.72 -16.83 1.41
CA ILE A 223 25.61 -17.34 2.24
C ILE A 223 24.25 -16.92 1.67
N ASP A 224 24.21 -15.91 0.79
CA ASP A 224 23.00 -15.50 0.06
C ASP A 224 22.33 -16.63 -0.74
N ARG A 225 23.05 -17.70 -1.10
CA ARG A 225 22.45 -18.89 -1.73
C ARG A 225 21.47 -19.64 -0.82
N LEU A 226 21.60 -19.51 0.51
CA LEU A 226 20.68 -20.11 1.48
C LEU A 226 19.45 -19.24 1.75
N PHE A 227 19.56 -17.92 1.55
CA PHE A 227 18.48 -16.95 1.76
C PHE A 227 17.86 -16.43 0.45
N SER A 228 18.13 -17.10 -0.67
CA SER A 228 17.64 -16.70 -1.98
C SER A 228 16.11 -16.74 -2.01
N LYS A 229 15.50 -15.55 -1.98
CA LYS A 229 14.11 -15.33 -2.40
C LYS A 229 13.95 -15.99 -3.78
N LYS A 230 12.91 -16.82 -3.94
CA LYS A 230 12.49 -17.30 -5.27
C LYS A 230 12.41 -16.10 -6.22
N PRO A 231 12.98 -16.17 -7.43
CA PRO A 231 12.72 -15.15 -8.44
C PRO A 231 11.22 -15.18 -8.70
N GLN A 232 10.53 -14.07 -8.45
CA GLN A 232 9.17 -13.94 -8.92
C GLN A 232 9.19 -13.99 -10.43
N VAL A 233 8.39 -14.92 -10.94
CA VAL A 233 8.14 -15.13 -12.36
C VAL A 233 7.48 -13.86 -12.87
N LYS A 234 8.21 -13.06 -13.63
CA LYS A 234 7.59 -12.07 -14.51
C LYS A 234 6.65 -12.84 -15.43
N SER A 235 5.35 -12.58 -15.33
CA SER A 235 4.40 -13.03 -16.33
C SER A 235 4.84 -12.46 -17.69
N LYS A 236 5.18 -13.34 -18.63
CA LYS A 236 5.40 -12.95 -20.02
C LYS A 236 4.04 -12.56 -20.57
N LYS A 237 3.83 -11.27 -20.85
CA LYS A 237 2.76 -10.84 -21.75
C LYS A 237 3.17 -11.29 -23.15
N ASP A 238 2.37 -12.18 -23.74
CA ASP A 238 2.47 -12.53 -25.15
C ASP A 238 2.10 -11.30 -25.97
N THR A 239 3.11 -10.63 -26.54
CA THR A 239 2.92 -9.60 -27.54
C THR A 239 2.49 -10.27 -28.85
N LYS A 240 1.19 -10.53 -29.02
CA LYS A 240 0.63 -10.67 -30.35
C LYS A 240 0.49 -9.28 -30.95
N LYS A 241 1.36 -8.99 -31.92
CA LYS A 241 1.17 -7.89 -32.87
C LYS A 241 -0.14 -8.12 -33.62
N THR A 242 -1.10 -7.24 -33.40
CA THR A 242 -2.10 -6.88 -34.41
C THR A 242 -1.85 -5.41 -34.70
N ASP A 243 -1.20 -5.16 -35.84
CA ASP A 243 -1.08 -3.85 -36.45
C ASP A 243 -2.49 -3.41 -36.88
N GLU A 244 -3.18 -2.68 -36.02
CA GLU A 244 -4.23 -1.75 -36.43
C GLU A 244 -3.91 -0.41 -35.75
N ILE A 245 -3.43 0.52 -36.59
CA ILE A 245 -3.16 1.91 -36.23
C ILE A 245 -4.51 2.54 -35.92
N ASN A 246 -4.84 2.64 -34.63
CA ASN A 246 -5.86 3.56 -34.16
C ASN A 246 -5.12 4.75 -33.55
N GLU A 247 -4.90 5.78 -34.37
CA GLU A 247 -4.51 7.11 -33.92
C GLU A 247 -5.68 7.75 -33.18
N ASP A 248 -5.95 7.32 -31.94
CA ASP A 248 -6.88 8.01 -31.06
C ASP A 248 -6.36 7.98 -29.62
N LEU A 249 -5.78 9.12 -29.22
CA LEU A 249 -5.60 9.62 -27.85
C LEU A 249 -4.66 8.80 -26.93
N GLU A 250 -3.34 8.94 -27.10
CA GLU A 250 -2.42 8.75 -25.98
C GLU A 250 -2.75 9.78 -24.90
N GLU A 251 -3.47 9.36 -23.87
CA GLU A 251 -3.73 10.20 -22.69
C GLU A 251 -2.40 10.64 -22.06
N PRO A 252 -2.23 11.92 -21.68
CA PRO A 252 -0.97 12.39 -21.12
C PRO A 252 -0.66 11.68 -19.79
N GLU A 253 0.42 10.89 -19.77
CA GLU A 253 0.93 10.15 -18.60
C GLU A 253 1.30 11.10 -17.44
N LEU A 254 0.98 10.70 -16.19
CA LEU A 254 1.34 11.46 -14.99
C LEU A 254 2.69 10.96 -14.46
N PHE A 255 3.70 11.84 -14.44
CA PHE A 255 5.02 11.54 -13.90
C PHE A 255 5.15 12.07 -12.47
N VAL A 256 5.46 11.19 -11.51
CA VAL A 256 5.68 11.58 -10.11
C VAL A 256 7.09 11.23 -9.69
N GLU A 257 7.81 12.23 -9.15
CA GLU A 257 9.14 12.03 -8.59
C GLU A 257 9.05 11.27 -7.25
N ARG A 258 9.95 10.31 -7.09
CA ARG A 258 10.17 9.52 -5.88
C ARG A 258 11.61 9.73 -5.43
N ILE A 259 11.77 10.10 -4.17
CA ILE A 259 13.08 10.37 -3.55
C ILE A 259 13.20 9.45 -2.35
N ARG A 260 14.13 8.49 -2.37
CA ARG A 260 14.29 7.46 -1.33
C ARG A 260 15.60 7.60 -0.56
N LEU A 261 15.58 7.22 0.72
CA LEU A 261 16.82 7.13 1.50
C LEU A 261 17.82 6.12 0.94
N GLU A 262 17.31 5.00 0.43
CA GLU A 262 18.13 3.87 0.04
C GLU A 262 19.05 4.15 -1.14
N LYS A 263 18.79 5.19 -1.93
CA LYS A 263 19.56 5.53 -3.14
C LYS A 263 20.42 6.80 -3.00
N ILE A 264 20.50 7.38 -1.80
CA ILE A 264 21.36 8.54 -1.55
C ILE A 264 22.84 8.14 -1.69
N GLU A 265 23.63 9.07 -2.25
CA GLU A 265 25.09 9.03 -2.17
C GLU A 265 25.57 9.27 -0.73
N LEU A 266 26.23 8.25 -0.17
CA LEU A 266 26.73 8.29 1.21
C LEU A 266 27.95 9.21 1.30
N SER A 267 27.72 10.44 1.74
CA SER A 267 28.75 11.40 2.11
C SER A 267 28.53 11.86 3.55
N VAL A 268 29.60 12.12 4.30
CA VAL A 268 29.52 12.61 5.70
C VAL A 268 28.70 13.90 5.78
N ARG A 269 28.80 14.75 4.73
CA ARG A 269 27.99 15.97 4.60
C ARG A 269 26.50 15.66 4.41
N ASN A 270 26.18 14.65 3.59
CA ASN A 270 24.79 14.22 3.33
C ASN A 270 24.17 13.50 4.54
N LEU A 271 24.99 12.91 5.42
CA LEU A 271 24.53 12.26 6.65
C LEU A 271 24.00 13.28 7.66
N MET A 272 24.72 14.39 7.84
CA MET A 272 24.39 15.45 8.79
C MET A 272 23.45 16.53 8.23
N SER A 273 23.16 16.53 6.93
CA SER A 273 22.20 17.47 6.34
C SER A 273 20.76 16.99 6.46
N LYS A 274 19.83 17.94 6.56
CA LYS A 274 18.40 17.67 6.33
C LYS A 274 18.20 17.12 4.91
N MET A 275 17.24 16.24 4.77
CA MET A 275 16.87 15.67 3.48
C MET A 275 15.36 15.57 3.36
N THR A 276 14.85 15.85 2.17
CA THR A 276 13.44 15.63 1.83
C THR A 276 13.30 14.27 1.15
N ILE A 277 12.52 13.39 1.77
CA ILE A 277 12.03 12.15 1.16
C ILE A 277 10.69 12.46 0.51
N GLN A 278 10.42 11.86 -0.64
CA GLN A 278 9.18 12.04 -1.37
C GLN A 278 8.68 10.70 -1.89
N GLU A 279 7.40 10.42 -1.67
CA GLU A 279 6.74 9.21 -2.12
C GLU A 279 5.36 9.54 -2.71
N PRO A 280 4.97 8.98 -3.87
CA PRO A 280 3.59 9.05 -4.31
C PRO A 280 2.65 8.37 -3.31
N THR A 281 1.46 8.93 -3.11
CA THR A 281 0.43 8.37 -2.24
C THR A 281 -0.81 8.00 -3.03
N PHE A 282 -1.48 6.93 -2.61
CA PHE A 282 -2.88 6.76 -2.94
C PHE A 282 -3.72 7.63 -2.01
N ASP A 283 -4.47 8.58 -2.58
CA ASP A 283 -5.28 9.52 -1.78
C ASP A 283 -6.39 8.79 -1.02
N ARG A 284 -7.00 7.78 -1.65
CA ARG A 284 -8.03 6.92 -1.10
C ARG A 284 -7.75 5.47 -1.48
N MET A 285 -7.89 4.57 -0.51
CA MET A 285 -7.82 3.13 -0.75
C MET A 285 -8.93 2.42 -0.01
N ILE A 286 -9.54 1.43 -0.64
CA ILE A 286 -10.56 0.59 0.00
C ILE A 286 -10.15 -0.86 -0.10
N VAL A 287 -10.02 -1.51 1.05
CA VAL A 287 -9.65 -2.92 1.14
C VAL A 287 -10.87 -3.73 1.49
N VAL A 288 -11.15 -4.75 0.69
CA VAL A 288 -12.28 -5.67 0.89
C VAL A 288 -11.75 -7.09 1.06
N TYR A 289 -12.13 -7.75 2.15
CA TYR A 289 -11.72 -9.13 2.43
C TYR A 289 -12.70 -9.85 3.35
N ARG A 290 -12.64 -11.18 3.37
CA ARG A 290 -13.36 -12.04 4.31
C ARG A 290 -12.37 -12.89 5.09
N ARG A 291 -12.64 -13.11 6.38
CA ARG A 291 -11.82 -13.98 7.21
C ARG A 291 -12.12 -15.45 6.92
N ALA A 292 -11.12 -16.30 7.09
CA ALA A 292 -11.31 -17.74 7.01
C ALA A 292 -12.16 -18.21 8.20
N GLY A 293 -13.29 -18.86 7.90
CA GLY A 293 -14.11 -19.53 8.89
C GLY A 293 -13.54 -20.88 9.33
N THR A 294 -14.19 -21.48 10.32
CA THR A 294 -13.94 -22.88 10.68
C THR A 294 -14.69 -23.80 9.72
N LYS A 295 -14.26 -25.07 9.60
CA LYS A 295 -14.96 -26.06 8.75
C LYS A 295 -16.44 -26.26 9.15
N THR A 296 -16.77 -26.01 10.41
CA THR A 296 -18.11 -26.20 10.98
C THR A 296 -18.95 -24.92 10.98
N LYS A 297 -18.31 -23.74 11.04
CA LYS A 297 -18.98 -22.45 10.96
C LYS A 297 -18.18 -21.51 10.05
N PRO A 298 -18.64 -21.27 8.79
CA PRO A 298 -17.99 -20.31 7.91
C PRO A 298 -18.20 -18.89 8.45
N ASP A 299 -17.14 -18.08 8.48
CA ASP A 299 -17.25 -16.65 8.76
C ASP A 299 -17.74 -15.95 7.49
N ARG A 300 -18.93 -15.34 7.58
CA ARG A 300 -19.60 -14.66 6.48
C ARG A 300 -19.40 -13.13 6.53
N GLY A 301 -18.65 -12.64 7.52
CA GLY A 301 -18.35 -11.22 7.69
C GLY A 301 -17.42 -10.68 6.61
N ILE A 302 -17.88 -9.67 5.86
CA ILE A 302 -17.11 -9.00 4.82
C ILE A 302 -16.56 -7.69 5.39
N PHE A 303 -15.25 -7.59 5.50
CA PHE A 303 -14.57 -6.39 5.95
C PHE A 303 -14.39 -5.45 4.77
N VAL A 304 -14.90 -4.22 4.91
CA VAL A 304 -14.64 -3.11 3.99
C VAL A 304 -13.93 -2.02 4.78
N LYS A 305 -12.71 -1.64 4.41
CA LYS A 305 -11.92 -0.64 5.16
C LYS A 305 -11.48 0.49 4.25
N HIS A 306 -11.69 1.74 4.67
CA HIS A 306 -11.32 2.91 3.90
C HIS A 306 -10.11 3.62 4.51
N PHE A 307 -9.10 3.89 3.69
CA PHE A 307 -7.88 4.58 4.06
C PHE A 307 -7.68 5.84 3.22
N LYS A 308 -6.91 6.80 3.76
CA LYS A 308 -6.48 8.02 3.07
C LYS A 308 -4.97 8.17 3.06
N ASN A 309 -4.44 8.81 2.01
CA ASN A 309 -3.06 9.30 1.91
C ASN A 309 -2.03 8.23 2.29
N ILE A 310 -2.16 7.04 1.70
CA ILE A 310 -1.27 5.90 1.93
C ILE A 310 -0.08 6.03 0.99
N PRO A 311 1.16 6.19 1.48
CA PRO A 311 2.34 6.14 0.62
C PRO A 311 2.41 4.79 -0.09
N MET A 312 2.70 4.78 -1.39
CA MET A 312 2.75 3.55 -2.18
C MET A 312 3.74 2.54 -1.57
N ALA A 313 4.93 2.99 -1.17
CA ALA A 313 5.91 2.18 -0.46
C ALA A 313 5.42 1.53 0.84
N ASP A 314 4.47 2.18 1.52
CA ASP A 314 3.97 1.77 2.84
C ASP A 314 2.56 1.15 2.73
N MET A 315 2.18 0.68 1.54
CA MET A 315 0.89 0.01 1.30
C MET A 315 0.67 -1.22 2.18
N GLU A 316 1.75 -1.81 2.70
CA GLU A 316 1.67 -2.91 3.66
C GLU A 316 0.81 -2.60 4.89
N ILE A 317 0.65 -1.32 5.24
CA ILE A 317 -0.23 -0.85 6.31
C ILE A 317 -1.69 -1.23 6.03
N VAL A 318 -2.16 -1.16 4.78
CA VAL A 318 -3.57 -1.44 4.46
C VAL A 318 -3.85 -2.93 4.36
N LEU A 319 -2.81 -3.77 4.25
CA LEU A 319 -2.97 -5.20 4.05
C LEU A 319 -3.68 -5.87 5.25
N PRO A 320 -4.60 -6.82 4.97
CA PRO A 320 -5.34 -7.54 5.99
C PRO A 320 -4.46 -8.57 6.72
N GLU A 321 -4.87 -8.95 7.93
CA GLU A 321 -4.31 -10.06 8.73
C GLU A 321 -2.77 -10.16 8.67
N LYS A 322 -2.08 -9.17 9.24
CA LYS A 322 -0.62 -9.04 9.17
C LYS A 322 0.10 -10.12 9.99
N LYS A 323 1.18 -10.70 9.44
CA LYS A 323 2.11 -11.57 10.19
C LYS A 323 3.00 -10.76 11.12
N ASN A 324 3.48 -11.40 12.18
CA ASN A 324 4.44 -10.80 13.10
C ASN A 324 5.77 -10.50 12.37
N PRO A 325 6.36 -9.30 12.55
CA PRO A 325 7.61 -8.94 11.91
C PRO A 325 8.77 -9.84 12.35
N THR A 326 9.70 -10.06 11.43
CA THR A 326 10.98 -10.71 11.72
C THR A 326 12.01 -9.69 12.23
N LEU A 327 13.06 -10.18 12.89
CA LEU A 327 14.19 -9.36 13.35
C LEU A 327 14.78 -8.49 12.23
N THR A 328 15.10 -7.24 12.57
CA THR A 328 15.77 -6.33 11.63
C THR A 328 17.26 -6.69 11.48
N PRO A 329 17.93 -6.30 10.37
CA PRO A 329 19.36 -6.53 10.20
C PRO A 329 20.22 -5.94 11.32
N MET A 330 19.84 -4.78 11.86
CA MET A 330 20.51 -4.17 13.01
C MET A 330 20.47 -5.06 14.25
N ASP A 331 19.34 -5.71 14.51
CA ASP A 331 19.20 -6.62 15.65
C ASP A 331 20.10 -7.85 15.49
N TRP A 332 20.27 -8.36 14.26
CA TRP A 332 21.23 -9.42 13.94
C TRP A 332 22.68 -9.00 14.15
N VAL A 333 23.04 -7.76 13.76
CA VAL A 333 24.39 -7.23 13.99
C VAL A 333 24.68 -7.10 15.49
N LYS A 334 23.75 -6.55 16.27
CA LYS A 334 23.86 -6.45 17.73
C LYS A 334 24.00 -7.85 18.36
N PHE A 335 23.23 -8.81 17.88
CA PHE A 335 23.32 -10.20 18.31
C PHE A 335 24.71 -10.79 18.02
N LEU A 336 25.22 -10.64 16.80
CA LEU A 336 26.53 -11.17 16.42
C LEU A 336 27.69 -10.54 17.17
N ILE A 337 27.70 -9.21 17.33
CA ILE A 337 28.74 -8.53 18.11
C ILE A 337 28.74 -9.06 19.54
N SER A 338 27.56 -9.22 20.14
CA SER A 338 27.46 -9.76 21.50
C SER A 338 27.89 -11.22 21.61
N ALA A 339 27.55 -12.06 20.63
CA ALA A 339 27.95 -13.45 20.59
C ALA A 339 29.47 -13.58 20.42
N VAL A 340 30.08 -12.77 19.55
CA VAL A 340 31.54 -12.74 19.35
C VAL A 340 32.25 -12.28 20.62
N ILE A 341 31.78 -11.19 21.26
CA ILE A 341 32.36 -10.72 22.53
C ILE A 341 32.25 -11.81 23.60
N GLY A 342 31.08 -12.43 23.76
CA GLY A 342 30.88 -13.52 24.72
C GLY A 342 31.73 -14.76 24.45
N LEU A 343 31.99 -15.05 23.17
CA LEU A 343 32.82 -16.18 22.78
C LEU A 343 34.32 -15.88 22.99
N VAL A 344 34.78 -14.68 22.65
CA VAL A 344 36.16 -14.22 22.92
C VAL A 344 36.47 -14.23 24.42
N THR A 345 35.55 -13.77 25.27
CA THR A 345 35.75 -13.79 26.72
C THR A 345 35.78 -15.22 27.29
N LEU A 346 34.98 -16.14 26.76
CA LEU A 346 35.04 -17.56 27.14
C LEU A 346 36.36 -18.22 26.74
N PHE A 347 36.81 -18.05 25.49
CA PHE A 347 38.07 -18.65 25.02
C PHE A 347 39.29 -18.05 25.72
N GLY A 348 39.34 -16.72 25.91
CA GLY A 348 40.41 -16.07 26.66
C GLY A 348 40.45 -16.50 28.14
N SER A 349 39.32 -16.90 28.72
CA SER A 349 39.28 -17.44 30.08
C SER A 349 39.73 -18.90 30.17
N LEU A 350 39.67 -19.68 29.08
CA LEU A 350 40.10 -21.07 29.03
C LEU A 350 41.62 -21.22 28.84
N GLU A 351 42.27 -20.23 28.22
CA GLU A 351 43.75 -20.19 28.07
C GLU A 351 44.48 -19.78 29.36
N MET A 352 43.75 -19.35 30.39
CA MET A 352 44.35 -19.05 31.69
C MET A 352 44.63 -20.33 32.48
N PRO A 353 45.88 -20.57 32.95
CA PRO A 353 46.29 -21.83 33.58
C PRO A 353 45.66 -22.12 34.96
N LYS A 354 44.81 -21.21 35.46
CA LYS A 354 44.00 -21.37 36.68
C LYS A 354 42.63 -20.70 36.48
N ALA A 355 41.82 -21.22 35.56
CA ALA A 355 40.43 -20.78 35.45
C ALA A 355 39.65 -21.19 36.71
N ASP A 356 39.36 -20.22 37.59
CA ASP A 356 38.50 -20.42 38.76
C ASP A 356 37.06 -20.70 38.29
N ILE A 357 36.42 -21.72 38.84
CA ILE A 357 35.05 -22.15 38.48
C ILE A 357 34.06 -20.99 38.65
N TRP A 358 34.30 -20.11 39.63
CA TRP A 358 33.50 -18.91 39.84
C TRP A 358 33.57 -17.91 38.68
N VAL A 359 34.71 -17.80 38.01
CA VAL A 359 34.89 -16.92 36.85
C VAL A 359 34.09 -17.46 35.66
N VAL A 360 34.09 -18.78 35.44
CA VAL A 360 33.30 -19.41 34.39
C VAL A 360 31.81 -19.21 34.63
N ILE A 361 31.32 -19.38 35.87
CA ILE A 361 29.92 -19.13 36.24
C ILE A 361 29.54 -17.65 36.06
N ALA A 362 30.42 -16.71 36.44
CA ALA A 362 30.21 -15.28 36.23
C ALA A 362 30.08 -14.93 34.74
N ILE A 363 30.93 -15.50 33.88
CA ILE A 363 30.84 -15.31 32.43
C ILE A 363 29.54 -15.92 31.89
N LEU A 364 29.19 -17.15 32.31
CA LEU A 364 27.98 -17.84 31.84
C LEU A 364 26.71 -17.08 32.23
N SER A 365 26.63 -16.60 33.48
CA SER A 365 25.52 -15.77 33.95
C SER A 365 25.44 -14.44 33.20
N GLY A 366 26.58 -13.82 32.87
CA GLY A 366 26.65 -12.64 32.02
C GLY A 366 26.10 -12.89 30.61
N VAL A 367 26.44 -14.03 30.00
CA VAL A 367 25.89 -14.43 28.69
C VAL A 367 24.39 -14.68 28.77
N ILE A 368 23.91 -15.42 29.78
CA ILE A 368 22.47 -15.68 29.98
C ILE A 368 21.71 -14.37 30.21
N GLY A 369 22.22 -13.48 31.06
CA GLY A 369 21.64 -12.17 31.32
C GLY A 369 21.60 -11.29 30.07
N TYR A 370 22.63 -11.36 29.22
CA TYR A 370 22.66 -10.63 27.95
C TYR A 370 21.68 -11.23 26.92
N CYS A 371 21.57 -12.56 26.82
CA CYS A 371 20.56 -13.22 26.00
C CYS A 371 19.14 -12.83 26.45
N ALA A 372 18.89 -12.79 27.76
CA ALA A 372 17.63 -12.31 28.32
C ALA A 372 17.39 -10.83 27.95
N LYS A 373 18.41 -9.97 28.08
CA LYS A 373 18.34 -8.56 27.66
C LYS A 373 17.95 -8.43 26.18
N ILE A 374 18.60 -9.18 25.28
CA ILE A 374 18.27 -9.17 23.85
C ILE A 374 16.82 -9.60 23.64
N TYR A 375 16.36 -10.67 24.28
CA TYR A 375 14.98 -11.13 24.18
C TYR A 375 13.98 -10.06 24.64
N PHE A 376 14.21 -9.44 25.79
CA PHE A 376 13.34 -8.36 26.28
C PHE A 376 13.39 -7.12 25.39
N THR A 377 14.57 -6.76 24.86
CA THR A 377 14.68 -5.67 23.88
C THR A 377 13.91 -6.00 22.60
N PHE A 378 13.94 -7.24 22.14
CA PHE A 378 13.14 -7.67 21.00
C PHE A 378 11.64 -7.56 21.27
N GLN A 379 11.18 -8.00 22.45
CA GLN A 379 9.78 -7.85 22.86
C GLN A 379 9.37 -6.36 22.94
N GLN A 380 10.23 -5.49 23.48
CA GLN A 380 9.98 -4.05 23.50
C GLN A 380 9.91 -3.46 22.09
N ASN A 381 10.82 -3.83 21.20
CA ASN A 381 10.80 -3.41 19.80
C ASN A 381 9.50 -3.86 19.12
N MET A 382 9.06 -5.11 19.36
CA MET A 382 7.78 -5.64 18.87
C MET A 382 6.59 -4.78 19.31
N THR A 383 6.53 -4.38 20.58
CA THR A 383 5.47 -3.50 21.08
C THR A 383 5.52 -2.12 20.44
N ILE A 384 6.71 -1.55 20.27
CA ILE A 384 6.90 -0.27 19.56
C ILE A 384 6.40 -0.40 18.12
N TYR A 385 6.71 -1.49 17.42
CA TYR A 385 6.20 -1.76 16.07
C TYR A 385 4.67 -1.82 16.04
N GLN A 386 4.05 -2.55 16.96
CA GLN A 386 2.59 -2.64 17.05
C GLN A 386 1.96 -1.27 17.30
N ASN A 387 2.58 -0.45 18.16
CA ASN A 387 2.11 0.91 18.42
C ASN A 387 2.22 1.81 17.18
N LEU A 388 3.32 1.72 16.42
CA LEU A 388 3.49 2.47 15.17
C LEU A 388 2.45 2.09 14.12
N ILE A 389 2.21 0.79 13.93
CA ILE A 389 1.17 0.30 13.02
C ILE A 389 -0.19 0.80 13.49
N THR A 390 -0.50 0.66 14.78
CA THR A 390 -1.80 1.07 15.33
C THR A 390 -2.02 2.57 15.17
N LYS A 391 -1.01 3.39 15.45
CA LYS A 391 -1.07 4.84 15.27
C LYS A 391 -1.23 5.22 13.80
N SER A 392 -0.42 4.61 12.92
CA SER A 392 -0.53 4.84 11.48
C SER A 392 -1.89 4.44 10.93
N MET A 393 -2.42 3.29 11.36
CA MET A 393 -3.77 2.84 11.01
C MET A 393 -4.82 3.82 11.53
N TYR A 394 -4.70 4.31 12.76
CA TYR A 394 -5.63 5.28 13.32
C TYR A 394 -5.64 6.60 12.54
N ASP A 395 -4.46 7.12 12.18
CA ASP A 395 -4.33 8.40 11.47
C ASP A 395 -4.77 8.30 10.00
N LYS A 396 -4.57 7.14 9.37
CA LYS A 396 -4.80 6.91 7.94
C LYS A 396 -6.11 6.21 7.61
N GLN A 397 -6.68 5.43 8.53
CA GLN A 397 -8.00 4.82 8.33
C GLN A 397 -9.08 5.88 8.53
N LEU A 398 -9.91 6.08 7.51
CA LEU A 398 -11.06 6.97 7.58
C LEU A 398 -12.23 6.32 8.31
N ASP A 399 -12.56 5.09 7.90
CA ASP A 399 -13.74 4.40 8.38
C ASP A 399 -13.66 2.88 8.08
N SER A 400 -14.66 2.13 8.50
CA SER A 400 -14.84 0.71 8.20
C SER A 400 -16.31 0.33 8.09
N GLY A 401 -16.57 -0.73 7.32
CA GLY A 401 -17.88 -1.31 7.10
C GLY A 401 -18.91 -0.29 6.65
N LYS A 402 -19.99 -0.16 7.43
CA LYS A 402 -21.13 0.71 7.12
C LYS A 402 -20.71 2.17 6.88
N GLY A 403 -19.78 2.69 7.66
CA GLY A 403 -19.32 4.08 7.52
C GLY A 403 -18.51 4.31 6.23
N THR A 404 -17.73 3.30 5.81
CA THR A 404 -17.05 3.33 4.50
C THR A 404 -18.05 3.40 3.35
N LEU A 405 -19.10 2.57 3.41
CA LEU A 405 -20.14 2.57 2.38
C LEU A 405 -20.88 3.91 2.31
N LEU A 406 -21.22 4.52 3.45
CA LEU A 406 -21.83 5.86 3.46
C LEU A 406 -20.93 6.92 2.83
N HIS A 407 -19.62 6.87 3.10
CA HIS A 407 -18.66 7.78 2.48
C HIS A 407 -18.56 7.56 0.96
N LEU A 408 -18.59 6.30 0.51
CA LEU A 408 -18.64 5.97 -0.91
C LEU A 408 -19.91 6.50 -1.59
N CYS A 409 -21.06 6.37 -0.93
CA CYS A 409 -22.32 6.87 -1.43
C CYS A 409 -22.29 8.39 -1.69
N ASP A 410 -21.78 9.18 -0.74
CA ASP A 410 -21.58 10.62 -0.97
C ASP A 410 -20.53 10.85 -2.07
N ASP A 411 -19.44 10.09 -2.09
CA ASP A 411 -18.41 10.22 -3.13
C ASP A 411 -18.96 10.00 -4.56
N VAL A 412 -19.79 8.98 -4.79
CA VAL A 412 -20.48 8.75 -6.09
C VAL A 412 -21.26 10.00 -6.49
N ILE A 413 -22.13 10.48 -5.59
CA ILE A 413 -22.97 11.66 -5.85
C ILE A 413 -22.10 12.86 -6.20
N GLN A 414 -21.06 13.13 -5.40
CA GLN A 414 -20.22 14.30 -5.62
C GLN A 414 -19.42 14.17 -6.92
N GLN A 415 -18.92 12.99 -7.29
CA GLN A 415 -18.20 12.78 -8.55
C GLN A 415 -19.15 12.93 -9.75
N GLU A 416 -20.35 12.36 -9.68
CA GLU A 416 -21.30 12.44 -10.78
C GLU A 416 -21.84 13.86 -11.00
N VAL A 417 -22.10 14.59 -9.91
CA VAL A 417 -22.44 16.03 -9.96
C VAL A 417 -21.28 16.87 -10.52
N ARG A 418 -20.02 16.44 -10.34
CA ARG A 418 -18.87 17.15 -10.93
C ARG A 418 -18.68 16.83 -12.41
N ASN A 419 -19.06 15.63 -12.84
CA ASN A 419 -18.97 15.18 -14.22
C ASN A 419 -20.10 15.73 -15.10
N LYS A 420 -21.30 15.89 -14.54
CA LYS A 420 -22.47 16.49 -15.21
C LYS A 420 -22.44 18.01 -15.11
#